data_AF-A0A1G2SDZ0-F1
#
_entry.id   AF-A0A1G2SDZ0-F1
#
_cell.length_a   1.000
_cell.length_b   1.000
_cell.length_c   1.000
_cell.angle_alpha   90.00
_cell.angle_beta   90.00
_cell.angle_gamma   90.00
#
_symmetry.space_group_name_H-M   'P 1'
#
loop_
_entity.id
_entity.type
_entity.pdbx_description
1 polymer ?
#
loop_
_entity_poly.entity_id
_entity_poly.type
_entity_poly.pdbx_seq_one_letter_code
_entity_poly.pdbx_strand_id
1 'polypeptide(L)'
;MLQLSDLLSRFKGISNTEKIKKEVAGQEITTIIGVPVTYQQIAISKNTLILKVQPIIKSEVMLKKEELLQKIKNIPGLEHITSIQ
;
A
#
# COMPACT_ATOMS: atom_id res chain seq x y z
N MET A 1 31.65 -20.15 -7.62
CA MET A 1 31.15 -19.56 -6.36
C MET A 1 29.99 -18.66 -6.71
N LEU A 2 28.78 -18.95 -6.23
CA LEU A 2 27.68 -18.00 -6.36
C LEU A 2 28.01 -16.77 -5.51
N GLN A 3 28.02 -15.59 -6.12
CA GLN A 3 28.12 -14.36 -5.38
C GLN A 3 26.79 -14.08 -4.67
N LEU A 4 26.86 -13.51 -3.46
CA LEU A 4 25.67 -13.15 -2.69
C LEU A 4 24.71 -12.25 -3.51
N SER A 5 25.26 -11.39 -4.36
CA SER A 5 24.55 -10.55 -5.33
C SER A 5 23.68 -11.36 -6.30
N ASP A 6 24.16 -12.48 -6.83
CA ASP A 6 23.39 -13.37 -7.72
C ASP A 6 22.24 -14.05 -6.99
N LEU A 7 22.46 -14.42 -5.72
CA LEU A 7 21.41 -15.00 -4.90
C LEU A 7 20.32 -13.96 -4.62
N LEU A 8 20.69 -12.75 -4.19
CA LEU A 8 19.77 -11.64 -3.93
C LEU A 8 18.98 -11.20 -5.18
N SER A 9 19.58 -11.31 -6.37
CA SER A 9 18.90 -10.99 -7.63
C SER A 9 17.68 -11.90 -7.88
N ARG A 10 17.72 -13.16 -7.41
CA ARG A 10 16.56 -14.08 -7.51
C ARG A 10 15.40 -13.68 -6.60
N PHE A 11 15.68 -12.94 -5.51
CA PHE A 11 14.66 -12.47 -4.58
C PHE A 11 14.08 -11.09 -4.95
N LYS A 12 14.68 -10.36 -5.92
CA LYS A 12 14.16 -9.06 -6.39
C LYS A 12 12.70 -9.12 -6.86
N GLY A 13 12.25 -10.26 -7.40
CA GLY A 13 10.89 -10.46 -7.88
C GLY A 13 9.86 -10.82 -6.79
N ILE A 14 10.30 -11.24 -5.61
CA ILE A 14 9.41 -11.77 -4.56
C ILE A 14 8.72 -10.64 -3.80
N SER A 15 9.46 -9.57 -3.48
CA SER A 15 8.94 -8.43 -2.71
C SER A 15 8.07 -7.45 -3.51
N ASN A 16 8.13 -7.48 -4.85
CA ASN A 16 7.44 -6.51 -5.71
C ASN A 16 6.08 -7.00 -6.22
N THR A 17 5.49 -8.01 -5.58
CA THR A 17 4.15 -8.49 -5.94
C THR A 17 3.09 -7.49 -5.49
N GLU A 18 2.09 -7.24 -6.35
CA GLU A 18 0.96 -6.33 -6.04
C GLU A 18 0.27 -6.67 -4.72
N LYS A 19 0.27 -7.95 -4.34
CA LYS A 19 -0.34 -8.42 -3.09
C LYS A 19 0.38 -7.84 -1.87
N ILE A 20 1.70 -7.90 -1.83
CA ILE A 20 2.50 -7.34 -0.72
C ILE A 20 2.31 -5.83 -0.65
N LYS A 21 2.27 -5.14 -1.79
CA LYS A 21 1.99 -3.70 -1.85
C LYS A 21 0.62 -3.34 -1.26
N LYS A 22 -0.41 -4.13 -1.56
CA LYS A 22 -1.76 -3.95 -1.01
C LYS A 22 -1.81 -4.26 0.48
N GLU A 23 -1.09 -5.28 0.96
CA GLU A 23 -1.00 -5.62 2.38
C GLU A 23 -0.29 -4.52 3.18
N VAL A 24 0.86 -4.03 2.70
CA VAL A 24 1.61 -2.94 3.35
C VAL A 24 0.76 -1.66 3.40
N ALA A 25 0.10 -1.29 2.29
CA ALA A 25 -0.83 -0.17 2.29
C ALA A 25 -1.99 -0.36 3.27
N GLY A 26 -2.54 -1.57 3.36
CA GLY A 26 -3.61 -1.90 4.31
C GLY A 26 -3.20 -1.80 5.77
N GLN A 27 -1.97 -2.21 6.10
CA GLN A 27 -1.42 -2.06 7.45
C GLN A 27 -1.25 -0.59 7.85
N GLU A 28 -0.76 0.26 6.95
CA GLU A 28 -0.62 1.70 7.25
C GLU A 28 -1.98 2.38 7.41
N ILE A 29 -2.95 2.05 6.54
CA ILE A 29 -4.32 2.55 6.66
C ILE A 29 -4.94 2.10 8.00
N THR A 30 -4.73 0.85 8.37
CA THR A 30 -5.19 0.30 9.66
C THR A 30 -4.54 1.03 10.83
N THR A 31 -3.26 1.37 10.73
CA THR A 31 -2.52 2.07 11.79
C THR A 31 -3.03 3.51 11.99
N ILE A 32 -3.40 4.20 10.91
CA ILE A 32 -3.83 5.61 10.96
C ILE A 32 -5.31 5.76 11.36
N ILE A 33 -6.16 4.83 10.90
CA ILE A 33 -7.62 4.89 11.07
C ILE A 33 -8.07 4.00 12.23
N GLY A 34 -7.26 3.02 12.64
CA GLY A 34 -7.63 2.02 13.65
C GLY A 34 -8.62 0.96 13.14
N VAL A 35 -8.94 0.97 11.84
CA VAL A 35 -9.87 0.04 11.23
C VAL A 35 -9.12 -0.96 10.36
N PRO A 36 -9.30 -2.28 10.57
CA PRO A 36 -8.62 -3.30 9.79
C PRO A 36 -9.07 -3.26 8.32
N VAL A 37 -8.16 -2.87 7.43
CA VAL A 37 -8.38 -2.91 5.98
C VAL A 37 -7.60 -4.08 5.38
N THR A 38 -8.34 -5.00 4.76
CA THR A 38 -7.73 -6.18 4.13
C THR A 38 -7.25 -5.85 2.71
N TYR A 39 -6.19 -6.51 2.24
CA TYR A 39 -5.67 -6.32 0.87
C TYR A 39 -6.73 -6.53 -0.23
N GLN A 40 -7.77 -7.33 0.02
CA GLN A 40 -8.89 -7.56 -0.91
C GLN A 40 -9.77 -6.32 -1.11
N GLN A 41 -9.82 -5.44 -0.11
CA GLN A 41 -10.56 -4.19 -0.13
C GLN A 41 -9.73 -3.05 -0.74
N ILE A 42 -8.46 -3.30 -1.08
CA ILE A 42 -7.53 -2.32 -1.65
C ILE A 42 -7.23 -2.69 -3.10
N ALA A 43 -7.57 -1.80 -4.01
CA ALA A 43 -7.12 -1.88 -5.39
C ALA A 43 -6.15 -0.74 -5.68
N ILE A 44 -5.07 -1.03 -6.40
CA ILE A 44 -4.12 -0.02 -6.87
C ILE A 44 -4.28 0.03 -8.37
N SER A 45 -4.67 1.19 -8.91
CA SER A 45 -4.88 1.39 -10.34
C SER A 45 -4.26 2.70 -10.76
N LYS A 46 -3.30 2.65 -11.70
CA LYS A 46 -2.68 3.83 -12.34
C LYS A 46 -2.43 4.98 -11.34
N ASN A 47 -1.71 4.68 -10.26
CA ASN A 47 -1.31 5.63 -9.20
C ASN A 47 -2.42 6.07 -8.23
N THR A 48 -3.59 5.46 -8.29
CA THR A 48 -4.70 5.68 -7.37
C THR A 48 -4.91 4.47 -6.47
N LEU A 49 -4.98 4.70 -5.17
CA LEU A 49 -5.37 3.70 -4.18
C LEU A 49 -6.89 3.76 -3.98
N ILE A 50 -7.58 2.70 -4.40
CA ILE A 50 -9.03 2.58 -4.37
C ILE A 50 -9.41 1.70 -3.17
N LEU A 51 -10.23 2.24 -2.27
CA LEU A 51 -10.70 1.56 -1.07
C LEU A 51 -12.17 1.14 -1.22
N LYS A 52 -12.38 -0.18 -1.29
CA LYS A 52 -13.69 -0.83 -1.28
C LYS A 52 -14.11 -1.14 0.16
N VAL A 53 -14.23 -0.10 0.98
CA VAL A 53 -14.63 -0.19 2.40
C VAL A 53 -16.01 0.43 2.62
N GLN A 54 -16.58 0.20 3.80
CA GLN A 54 -17.88 0.79 4.16
C GLN A 54 -17.83 2.33 4.10
N PRO A 55 -18.94 3.01 3.78
CA PRO A 55 -18.98 4.48 3.66
C PRO A 55 -18.46 5.22 4.90
N ILE A 56 -18.72 4.69 6.11
CA ILE A 56 -18.25 5.27 7.38
C ILE A 56 -16.72 5.32 7.41
N ILE A 57 -16.08 4.19 7.07
CA ILE A 57 -14.62 4.06 7.02
C ILE A 57 -14.06 4.93 5.89
N LYS A 58 -14.75 4.99 4.74
CA LYS A 58 -14.35 5.82 3.60
C LYS A 58 -14.31 7.31 3.95
N SER A 59 -15.26 7.79 4.77
CA SER A 59 -15.27 9.16 5.27
C SER A 59 -14.05 9.45 6.16
N GLU A 60 -13.68 8.53 7.05
CA GLU A 60 -12.50 8.68 7.88
C GLU A 60 -11.18 8.65 7.09
N VAL A 61 -11.08 7.75 6.11
CA VAL A 61 -9.96 7.73 5.16
C VAL A 61 -9.84 9.08 4.44
N MET A 62 -10.96 9.64 3.98
CA MET A 62 -10.97 10.91 3.26
C MET A 62 -10.59 12.09 4.16
N LEU A 63 -11.00 12.06 5.44
CA LEU A 63 -10.61 13.06 6.45
C LEU A 63 -9.09 13.06 6.71
N LYS A 64 -8.45 11.89 6.70
CA LYS A 64 -7.00 11.72 6.94
C LYS A 64 -6.19 11.49 5.66
N LYS A 65 -6.75 11.85 4.50
CA LYS A 65 -6.16 11.57 3.18
C LYS A 65 -4.74 12.09 3.02
N GLU A 66 -4.46 13.29 3.50
CA GLU A 66 -3.14 13.93 3.35
C GLU A 66 -2.07 13.21 4.17
N GLU A 67 -2.39 12.84 5.41
CA GLU A 67 -1.52 12.07 6.30
C GLU A 67 -1.21 10.68 5.72
N LEU A 68 -2.24 10.02 5.15
CA LEU A 68 -2.10 8.76 4.46
C LEU A 68 -1.20 8.85 3.23
N LEU A 69 -1.38 9.87 2.40
CA LEU A 69 -0.55 10.09 1.21
C LEU A 69 0.92 10.33 1.58
N GLN A 70 1.19 11.08 2.64
CA GLN A 70 2.56 11.29 3.13
C GLN A 70 3.21 9.98 3.58
N LYS A 71 2.48 9.15 4.34
CA LYS A 71 3.00 7.84 4.77
C LYS A 71 3.19 6.87 3.60
N ILE A 72 2.24 6.79 2.69
CA ILE A 72 2.31 5.89 1.52
C ILE A 72 3.47 6.28 0.60
N LYS A 73 3.77 7.58 0.45
CA LYS A 73 4.94 8.04 -0.32
C LYS A 73 6.28 7.60 0.27
N ASN A 74 6.34 7.39 1.58
CA ASN A 74 7.55 6.91 2.24
C ASN A 74 7.76 5.39 2.10
N ILE A 75 6.82 4.66 1.48
CA ILE A 75 6.92 3.23 1.28
C ILE A 75 7.57 2.92 -0.07
N PRO A 76 8.74 2.25 -0.09
CA PRO A 76 9.43 1.91 -1.34
C PRO A 76 8.53 1.02 -2.22
N GLY A 77 8.26 1.49 -3.44
CA GLY A 77 7.39 0.81 -4.40
C GLY A 77 5.92 1.26 -4.43
N LEU A 78 5.51 2.18 -3.55
CA LEU A 78 4.22 2.89 -3.55
C LEU A 78 4.37 4.42 -3.74
N GLU A 79 5.60 4.89 -3.96
CA GLU A 79 6.01 6.29 -4.09
C GLU A 79 5.25 7.07 -5.18
N HIS A 80 4.73 6.35 -6.17
CA HIS A 80 3.98 6.93 -7.29
C HIS A 80 2.51 7.18 -6.99
N ILE A 81 1.97 6.74 -5.84
CA ILE A 81 0.56 6.95 -5.50
C ILE A 81 0.31 8.43 -5.22
N THR A 82 -0.55 9.03 -6.04
CA THR A 82 -0.89 10.46 -6.01
C THR A 82 -2.31 10.72 -5.53
N SER A 83 -3.17 9.70 -5.49
CA SER A 83 -4.57 9.85 -5.10
C SER A 83 -5.11 8.64 -4.33
N ILE A 84 -6.07 8.90 -3.43
CA ILE A 84 -6.83 7.90 -2.68
C ILE A 84 -8.31 8.13 -3.00
N GLN A 85 -9.06 7.08 -3.36
CA GLN A 85 -10.47 7.12 -3.80
C GLN A 85 -11.36 6.08 -3.11
#